data_AF-A0A238HGB8-F1
#
_entry.id   AF-A0A238HGB8-F1
#
_cell.length_a   1.000
_cell.length_b   1.000
_cell.length_c   1.000
_cell.angle_alpha   90.00
_cell.angle_beta   90.00
_cell.angle_gamma   90.00
#
_symmetry.space_group_name_H-M   'P 1'
#
loop_
_entity.id
_entity.type
_entity.pdbx_description
1 polymer ?
#
loop_
_entity_poly.entity_id
_entity_poly.type
_entity_poly.pdbx_seq_one_letter_code
_entity_poly.pdbx_strand_id
1 'polypeptide(L)'
;MKGQIMDKKEFLKQLKAILKPIPEKGLRDKLQARRIEWFKEGDATPAQLLESAQIEARTYRFLPADYPQERELYEQALREEYGEFCGIRLDKYGYDTALIDRIQWQVFLRGVQLIRGESLDKTVQSEHQNNKG
;
A
#
# COMPACT_ATOMS: atom_id res chain seq x y z
N MET A 1 -5.91 31.68 -7.64
CA MET A 1 -4.77 30.94 -8.23
C MET A 1 -5.32 30.07 -9.35
N LYS A 2 -4.93 30.31 -10.62
CA LYS A 2 -5.33 29.44 -11.73
C LYS A 2 -4.59 28.11 -11.53
N GLY A 3 -5.32 27.07 -11.12
CA GLY A 3 -4.79 25.72 -11.00
C GLY A 3 -4.17 25.31 -12.33
N GLN A 4 -2.93 24.84 -12.28
CA GLN A 4 -2.24 24.32 -13.45
C GLN A 4 -3.11 23.21 -14.07
N ILE A 5 -3.57 23.39 -15.31
CA ILE A 5 -4.33 22.37 -16.02
C ILE A 5 -3.35 21.23 -16.30
N MET A 6 -3.44 20.16 -15.51
CA MET A 6 -2.64 18.95 -15.69
C MET A 6 -3.21 18.16 -16.85
N ASP A 7 -2.40 17.94 -17.89
CA ASP A 7 -2.81 17.10 -19.01
C ASP A 7 -2.83 15.61 -18.62
N LYS A 8 -3.55 14.81 -19.41
CA LYS A 8 -3.73 13.37 -19.17
C LYS A 8 -2.40 12.60 -19.15
N LYS A 9 -1.41 13.01 -19.95
CA LYS A 9 -0.12 12.32 -20.05
C LYS A 9 0.68 12.51 -18.76
N GLU A 10 0.69 13.72 -18.23
CA GLU A 10 1.34 14.05 -16.96
C GLU A 10 0.62 13.37 -15.78
N PHE A 11 -0.72 13.40 -15.75
CA PHE A 11 -1.51 12.67 -14.76
C PHE A 11 -1.16 11.18 -14.72
N LEU A 12 -1.14 10.52 -15.89
CA LEU A 12 -0.81 9.09 -16.00
C LEU A 12 0.61 8.78 -15.53
N LYS A 13 1.58 9.66 -15.84
CA LYS A 13 2.97 9.51 -15.42
C LYS A 13 3.08 9.56 -13.89
N GLN A 14 2.46 10.55 -13.25
CA GLN A 14 2.47 10.70 -11.80
C GLN A 14 1.73 9.55 -11.10
N LEU A 15 0.55 9.17 -11.62
CA LEU A 15 -0.23 8.06 -11.08
C LEU A 15 0.58 6.75 -11.09
N LYS A 16 1.27 6.44 -12.19
CA LYS A 16 2.16 5.26 -12.26
C LYS A 16 3.28 5.30 -11.23
N ALA A 17 3.89 6.47 -11.02
CA ALA A 17 4.93 6.63 -10.01
C ALA A 17 4.39 6.39 -8.58
N ILE A 18 3.18 6.89 -8.29
CA ILE A 18 2.51 6.71 -7.00
C ILE A 18 2.18 5.25 -6.72
N LEU A 19 1.70 4.52 -7.73
CA LEU A 19 1.28 3.12 -7.57
C LEU A 19 2.45 2.12 -7.63
N LYS A 20 3.61 2.53 -8.14
CA LYS A 20 4.81 1.67 -8.28
C LYS A 20 5.21 0.90 -7.01
N PRO A 21 5.14 1.47 -5.79
CA PRO A 21 5.54 0.78 -4.57
C PRO A 21 4.58 -0.33 -4.12
N ILE A 22 3.35 -0.40 -4.66
CA ILE A 22 2.40 -1.48 -4.36
C ILE A 22 2.94 -2.76 -4.99
N PRO A 23 3.20 -3.87 -4.27
CA PRO A 23 3.89 -5.02 -4.85
C PRO A 23 3.09 -5.79 -5.91
N GLU A 24 1.76 -5.90 -5.74
CA GLU A 24 0.90 -6.71 -6.63
C GLU A 24 0.48 -5.94 -7.89
N LYS A 25 0.72 -6.55 -9.05
CA LYS A 25 0.49 -5.90 -10.35
C LYS A 25 -1.00 -5.72 -10.67
N GLY A 26 -1.81 -6.75 -10.45
CA GLY A 26 -3.25 -6.70 -10.73
C GLY A 26 -3.95 -5.59 -9.95
N LEU A 27 -3.56 -5.36 -8.69
CA LEU A 27 -4.05 -4.27 -7.87
C LEU A 27 -3.61 -2.91 -8.43
N ARG A 28 -2.33 -2.74 -8.80
CA ARG A 28 -1.87 -1.51 -9.46
C ARG A 28 -2.70 -1.20 -10.70
N ASP A 29 -2.92 -2.20 -11.56
CA ASP A 29 -3.67 -2.05 -12.81
C ASP A 29 -5.14 -1.68 -12.53
N LYS A 30 -5.79 -2.32 -11.54
CA LYS A 30 -7.16 -1.98 -11.10
C LYS A 30 -7.28 -0.56 -10.56
N LEU A 31 -6.38 -0.16 -9.65
CA LEU A 31 -6.36 1.18 -9.07
C LEU A 31 -6.11 2.25 -10.14
N GLN A 32 -5.19 1.97 -11.07
CA GLN A 32 -4.91 2.86 -12.18
C GLN A 32 -6.13 3.02 -13.10
N ALA A 33 -6.80 1.93 -13.48
CA ALA A 33 -7.98 1.97 -14.33
C ALA A 33 -9.11 2.82 -13.70
N ARG A 34 -9.40 2.60 -12.41
CA ARG A 34 -10.39 3.37 -11.64
C ARG A 34 -10.07 4.87 -11.61
N ARG A 35 -8.80 5.25 -11.40
CA ARG A 35 -8.40 6.67 -11.40
C ARG A 35 -8.47 7.32 -12.79
N ILE A 36 -8.24 6.56 -13.85
CA ILE A 36 -8.43 7.04 -15.22
C ILE A 36 -9.91 7.28 -15.54
N GLU A 37 -10.79 6.42 -15.04
CA GLU A 37 -12.24 6.59 -15.18
C GLU A 37 -12.72 7.88 -14.51
N TRP A 38 -12.38 8.08 -13.23
CA TRP A 38 -12.71 9.31 -12.50
C TRP A 38 -12.12 10.58 -13.11
N PHE A 39 -10.91 10.48 -13.69
CA PHE A 39 -10.32 11.59 -14.44
C PHE A 39 -11.16 11.98 -15.66
N LYS A 40 -11.84 11.02 -16.32
CA LYS A 40 -12.73 11.30 -17.47
C LYS A 40 -14.07 11.86 -17.03
N GLU A 41 -14.60 11.41 -15.89
CA GLU A 41 -15.88 11.86 -15.34
C GLU A 41 -15.83 13.34 -14.94
N GLY A 42 -14.68 13.84 -14.48
CA GLY A 42 -14.45 15.26 -14.22
C GLY A 42 -14.98 15.75 -12.87
N ASP A 43 -15.52 14.86 -12.04
CA ASP A 43 -16.04 15.17 -10.69
C ASP A 43 -14.94 15.54 -9.69
N ALA A 44 -13.70 15.17 -9.98
CA ALA A 44 -12.53 15.49 -9.16
C ALA A 44 -11.41 16.07 -10.03
N THR A 45 -10.67 17.02 -9.46
CA THR A 45 -9.49 17.56 -10.12
C THR A 45 -8.38 16.50 -10.19
N PRO A 46 -7.46 16.59 -11.17
CA PRO A 46 -6.31 15.68 -11.26
C PRO A 46 -5.48 15.64 -9.97
N ALA A 47 -5.34 16.77 -9.29
CA ALA A 47 -4.62 16.86 -8.01
C ALA A 47 -5.30 16.04 -6.90
N GLN A 48 -6.62 16.14 -6.75
CA GLN A 48 -7.40 15.35 -5.77
C GLN A 48 -7.30 13.84 -6.06
N LEU A 49 -7.32 13.45 -7.33
CA LEU A 49 -7.18 12.05 -7.74
C LEU A 49 -5.80 11.49 -7.39
N LEU A 50 -4.75 12.27 -7.61
CA LEU A 50 -3.37 11.89 -7.27
C LEU A 50 -3.15 11.85 -5.75
N GLU A 51 -3.68 12.81 -5.00
CA GLU A 51 -3.64 12.82 -3.54
C GLU A 51 -4.34 11.58 -2.96
N SER A 52 -5.55 11.29 -3.44
CA SER A 52 -6.29 10.08 -3.06
C SER A 52 -5.51 8.81 -3.40
N ALA A 53 -4.85 8.76 -4.57
CA ALA A 53 -4.01 7.62 -4.96
C ALA A 53 -2.77 7.48 -4.05
N GLN A 54 -2.17 8.59 -3.59
CA GLN A 54 -1.04 8.56 -2.67
C GLN A 54 -1.44 7.98 -1.31
N ILE A 55 -2.59 8.41 -0.78
CA ILE A 55 -3.12 7.89 0.49
C ILE A 55 -3.40 6.39 0.34
N GLU A 56 -4.12 6.00 -0.72
CA GLU A 56 -4.49 4.62 -0.97
C GLU A 56 -3.24 3.72 -1.17
N ALA A 57 -2.26 4.15 -1.97
CA ALA A 57 -1.03 3.39 -2.21
C ALA A 57 -0.21 3.12 -0.94
N ARG A 58 -0.19 4.06 0.02
CA ARG A 58 0.47 3.85 1.32
C ARG A 58 -0.15 2.70 2.11
N THR A 59 -1.43 2.40 1.91
CA THR A 59 -2.13 1.32 2.62
C THR A 59 -1.84 -0.08 2.04
N TYR A 60 -1.20 -0.15 0.87
CA TYR A 60 -0.87 -1.41 0.19
C TYR A 60 0.65 -1.63 0.06
N ARG A 61 1.47 -0.85 0.76
CA ARG A 61 2.93 -0.86 0.58
C ARG A 61 3.58 -2.15 1.08
N PHE A 62 3.15 -2.64 2.22
CA PHE A 62 3.68 -3.86 2.84
C PHE A 62 2.64 -4.97 2.81
N LEU A 63 2.96 -6.10 2.17
CA LEU A 63 2.10 -7.28 2.18
C LEU A 63 2.44 -8.16 3.39
N PRO A 64 1.45 -8.62 4.19
CA PRO A 64 1.71 -9.52 5.31
C PRO A 64 2.48 -10.80 4.93
N ALA A 65 2.31 -11.29 3.70
CA ALA A 65 3.00 -12.48 3.20
C ALA A 65 4.53 -12.29 3.08
N ASP A 66 5.00 -11.05 2.90
CA ASP A 66 6.44 -10.73 2.80
C ASP A 66 7.11 -10.62 4.18
N TYR A 67 6.31 -10.58 5.26
CA TYR A 67 6.75 -10.35 6.65
C TYR A 67 6.13 -11.41 7.59
N PRO A 68 6.44 -12.70 7.41
CA PRO A 68 5.74 -13.78 8.12
C PRO A 68 5.92 -13.73 9.64
N GLN A 69 7.09 -13.29 10.13
CA GLN A 69 7.37 -13.18 11.56
C GLN A 69 6.60 -12.01 12.20
N GLU A 70 6.60 -10.85 11.54
CA GLU A 70 5.86 -9.67 12.00
C GLU A 70 4.36 -9.89 11.90
N ARG A 71 3.90 -10.64 10.89
CA ARG A 71 2.52 -11.08 10.80
C ARG A 71 2.12 -11.92 12.00
N GLU A 72 2.94 -12.89 12.41
CA GLU A 72 2.66 -13.71 13.60
C GLU A 72 2.57 -12.85 14.87
N LEU A 73 3.51 -11.91 15.05
CA LEU A 73 3.47 -10.96 16.17
C LEU A 73 2.21 -10.07 16.14
N TYR A 74 1.80 -9.63 14.96
CA TYR A 74 0.58 -8.84 14.77
C TYR A 74 -0.67 -9.64 15.13
N GLU A 75 -0.78 -10.88 14.65
CA GLU A 75 -1.88 -11.79 14.96
C GLU A 75 -1.93 -12.12 16.46
N GLN A 76 -0.78 -12.31 17.11
CA GLN A 76 -0.70 -12.50 18.56
C GLN A 76 -1.21 -11.26 19.32
N ALA A 77 -0.74 -10.06 18.97
CA ALA A 77 -1.18 -8.82 19.61
C ALA A 77 -2.68 -8.59 19.46
N LEU A 78 -3.25 -8.92 18.28
CA LEU A 78 -4.70 -8.85 18.07
C LEU A 78 -5.46 -9.84 18.95
N ARG A 79 -4.95 -11.06 19.16
CA ARG A 79 -5.58 -12.04 20.07
C ARG A 79 -5.53 -11.61 21.52
N GLU A 80 -4.42 -11.00 21.95
CA GLU A 80 -4.26 -10.51 23.33
C GLU A 80 -5.25 -9.36 23.64
N GLU A 81 -5.44 -8.44 22.69
CA GLU A 81 -6.32 -7.27 22.87
C GLU A 81 -7.81 -7.60 22.65
N TYR A 82 -8.13 -8.46 21.67
CA TYR A 82 -9.51 -8.68 21.19
C TYR A 82 -10.03 -10.12 21.38
N GLY A 83 -9.24 -11.03 21.96
CA GLY A 83 -9.61 -12.44 22.12
C GLY A 83 -9.74 -13.21 20.80
N GLU A 84 -10.49 -14.31 20.77
CA GLU A 84 -10.67 -15.16 19.56
C GLU A 84 -11.49 -14.51 18.43
N PHE A 85 -11.97 -13.26 18.60
CA PHE A 85 -12.80 -12.56 17.62
C PHE A 85 -12.04 -12.17 16.33
N CYS A 86 -10.72 -12.41 16.29
CA CYS A 86 -9.82 -12.02 15.21
C CYS A 86 -9.56 -13.16 14.19
N GLY A 87 -10.63 -13.85 13.77
CA GLY A 87 -10.60 -14.65 12.54
C GLY A 87 -10.06 -13.80 11.38
N ILE A 88 -9.08 -14.37 10.66
CA ILE A 88 -8.25 -13.75 9.61
C ILE A 88 -9.03 -12.69 8.82
N ARG A 89 -8.75 -11.41 9.09
CA ARG A 89 -9.27 -10.31 8.25
C ARG A 89 -8.39 -10.07 7.03
N LEU A 90 -7.08 -10.30 7.16
CA LEU A 90 -6.12 -10.16 6.07
C LEU A 90 -5.98 -11.50 5.35
N ASP A 91 -6.59 -11.66 4.17
CA ASP A 91 -6.30 -12.81 3.31
C ASP A 91 -4.79 -12.87 2.96
N LYS A 92 -4.36 -13.92 2.24
CA LYS A 92 -2.94 -14.11 1.84
C LYS A 92 -2.31 -12.94 1.07
N TYR A 93 -3.12 -11.94 0.71
CA TYR A 93 -2.69 -10.75 0.00
C TYR A 93 -2.99 -9.44 0.76
N GLY A 94 -3.60 -9.51 1.94
CA GLY A 94 -4.05 -8.34 2.70
C GLY A 94 -5.23 -7.58 2.07
N TYR A 95 -6.01 -8.20 1.19
CA TYR A 95 -7.00 -7.53 0.33
C TYR A 95 -8.45 -7.62 0.77
N ASP A 96 -8.82 -8.54 1.67
CA ASP A 96 -10.22 -8.67 2.11
C ASP A 96 -10.59 -7.75 3.30
N THR A 97 -9.73 -6.78 3.61
CA THR A 97 -9.88 -5.91 4.78
C THR A 97 -10.56 -4.59 4.49
N ALA A 98 -11.19 -4.04 5.53
CA ALA A 98 -11.54 -2.64 5.54
C ALA A 98 -10.27 -1.79 5.47
N LEU A 99 -10.38 -0.55 4.96
CA LEU A 99 -9.26 0.40 4.90
C LEU A 99 -8.50 0.51 6.23
N ILE A 100 -9.23 0.42 7.35
CA ILE A 100 -8.67 0.50 8.70
C ILE A 100 -7.70 -0.65 9.01
N ASP A 101 -8.02 -1.90 8.64
CA ASP A 101 -7.15 -3.02 8.99
C ASP A 101 -5.85 -2.98 8.15
N ARG A 102 -5.93 -2.49 6.90
CA ARG A 102 -4.72 -2.23 6.09
C ARG A 102 -3.83 -1.18 6.75
N ILE A 103 -4.40 -0.05 7.18
CA ILE A 103 -3.64 1.01 7.86
C ILE A 103 -2.99 0.47 9.13
N GLN A 104 -3.73 -0.29 9.94
CA GLN A 104 -3.21 -0.89 11.17
C GLN A 104 -2.00 -1.77 10.90
N TRP A 105 -2.06 -2.65 9.89
CA TRP A 105 -0.91 -3.47 9.48
C TRP A 105 0.30 -2.61 9.07
N GLN A 106 0.10 -1.60 8.20
CA GLN A 106 1.20 -0.73 7.78
C GLN A 106 1.87 -0.02 8.96
N VAL A 107 1.07 0.47 9.91
CA VAL A 107 1.56 1.17 11.12
C VAL A 107 2.29 0.21 12.05
N PHE A 108 1.74 -0.98 12.28
CA PHE A 108 2.36 -2.01 13.12
C PHE A 108 3.74 -2.38 12.61
N LEU A 109 3.86 -2.75 11.34
CA LEU A 109 5.13 -3.17 10.75
C LEU A 109 6.18 -2.04 10.81
N ARG A 110 5.74 -0.79 10.57
CA ARG A 110 6.60 0.39 10.72
C ARG A 110 7.13 0.55 12.14
N GLY A 111 6.29 0.32 13.15
CA GLY A 111 6.69 0.33 14.56
C GLY A 111 7.76 -0.73 14.85
N VAL A 112 7.57 -1.96 14.36
CA VAL A 112 8.54 -3.05 14.52
C VAL A 112 9.88 -2.69 13.87
N GLN A 113 9.87 -2.21 12.62
CA GLN A 113 11.07 -1.77 11.90
C GLN A 113 11.84 -0.68 12.67
N LEU A 114 11.13 0.31 13.20
CA LEU A 114 11.72 1.39 14.00
C LEU A 114 12.43 0.85 15.25
N ILE A 115 11.78 -0.05 16.00
CA ILE A 115 12.35 -0.64 17.22
C ILE A 115 13.60 -1.46 16.90
N ARG A 116 13.61 -2.16 15.77
CA ARG A 116 14.75 -2.98 15.31
C ARG A 116 15.86 -2.17 14.62
N GLY A 117 15.70 -0.86 14.45
CA GLY A 117 16.66 -0.01 13.75
C GLY A 117 16.74 -0.30 12.24
N GLU A 118 15.69 -0.88 11.66
CA GLU A 118 15.62 -1.18 10.23
C GLU A 118 15.33 0.09 9.41
N SER A 119 15.93 0.20 8.23
CA SER A 119 15.69 1.33 7.35
C SER A 119 14.27 1.29 6.81
N LEU A 120 13.53 2.38 7.04
CA LEU A 120 12.17 2.56 6.55
C LEU A 120 12.07 2.65 5.01
N ASP A 121 13.19 2.75 4.30
CA ASP A 121 13.24 2.91 2.84
C ASP A 121 13.70 1.64 2.09
N LYS A 122 14.11 0.58 2.78
CA LYS A 122 14.62 -0.66 2.16
C LYS A 122 13.56 -1.60 1.57
N THR A 123 12.42 -1.09 1.10
CA THR A 123 11.37 -1.93 0.46
C THR A 123 11.52 -2.09 -1.05
N VAL A 124 12.66 -1.72 -1.63
CA VAL A 124 12.97 -2.03 -3.03
C VAL A 124 14.46 -2.32 -3.13
N GLN A 125 14.91 -3.50 -2.69
CA GLN A 125 16.10 -4.22 -3.18
C GLN A 125 16.49 -5.32 -2.19
N SER A 126 15.89 -6.50 -2.33
CA SER A 126 16.51 -7.73 -1.84
C SER A 126 16.00 -8.96 -2.60
N GLU A 127 16.17 -8.98 -3.92
CA GLU A 127 16.11 -10.23 -4.72
C GLU A 127 17.15 -10.28 -5.86
N HIS A 128 18.28 -9.55 -5.77
CA HIS A 128 19.30 -9.60 -6.85
C HIS A 128 20.75 -9.82 -6.38
N GLN A 129 20.99 -10.34 -5.17
CA GLN A 129 22.38 -10.64 -4.74
C GLN A 129 22.64 -12.03 -4.13
N ASN A 130 21.68 -12.95 -4.12
CA ASN A 130 21.97 -14.36 -3.77
C ASN A 130 21.71 -15.29 -4.96
N ASN A 131 22.58 -15.20 -5.97
CA ASN A 131 22.90 -16.33 -6.85
C ASN A 131 24.14 -15.99 -7.70
N LYS A 132 25.28 -15.92 -7.02
CA LYS A 132 26.60 -16.22 -7.59
C LYS A 132 27.42 -16.94 -6.51
N GLY A 133 27.00 -18.17 -6.23
CA GLY A 133 27.89 -19.24 -5.77
C GLY A 133 28.35 -20.01 -7.01
#